data_AF-A0AAQ1MFJ2-F1
#
_entry.id   AF-A0AAQ1MFJ2-F1
#
_cell.length_a   1.000
_cell.length_b   1.000
_cell.length_c   1.000
_cell.angle_alpha   90.00
_cell.angle_beta   90.00
_cell.angle_gamma   90.00
#
_symmetry.space_group_name_H-M   'P 1'
#
loop_
_entity.id
_entity.type
_entity.pdbx_description
1 polymer ?
#
loop_
_entity_poly.entity_id
_entity_poly.type
_entity_poly.pdbx_seq_one_letter_code
_entity_poly.pdbx_strand_id
1 'polypeptide(L)'
;MSTFKQYFTYDCISYTILMMIECTLASVQGHREGIDANVAIQMFLMTSLISVVMFLTDKIQVASFPLRALIDVADIALVVYPLGLWWGFFEADAFTLVGIFLVILTVYAGVVGVSLIRAKSDEGKINRELRARRERGEKR
;
A
#
# COMPACT_ATOMS: atom_id res chain seq x y z
N MET A 1 16.15 1.03 -8.18
CA MET A 1 14.82 1.22 -8.81
C MET A 1 14.55 2.72 -8.82
N SER A 2 13.99 3.30 -9.89
CA SER A 2 13.62 4.73 -9.86
C SER A 2 12.59 4.96 -8.76
N THR A 3 12.71 6.05 -7.99
CA THR A 3 11.81 6.43 -6.89
C THR A 3 10.36 6.41 -7.36
N PHE A 4 10.07 6.96 -8.54
CA PHE A 4 8.73 6.93 -9.14
C PHE A 4 8.19 5.50 -9.31
N LYS A 5 9.01 4.59 -9.86
CA LYS A 5 8.61 3.20 -10.09
C LYS A 5 8.27 2.48 -8.79
N GLN A 6 8.94 2.84 -7.69
CA GLN A 6 8.71 2.25 -6.38
C GLN A 6 7.35 2.68 -5.81
N TYR A 7 7.07 3.99 -5.73
CA TYR A 7 5.76 4.47 -5.26
C TYR A 7 4.61 4.04 -6.16
N PHE A 8 4.81 4.03 -7.48
CA PHE A 8 3.80 3.48 -8.40
C PHE A 8 3.52 2.00 -8.12
N THR A 9 4.55 1.21 -7.77
CA THR A 9 4.32 -0.19 -7.38
C THR A 9 3.56 -0.27 -6.05
N TYR A 10 3.90 0.57 -5.06
CA TYR A 10 3.18 0.59 -3.78
C TYR A 10 1.72 0.97 -3.95
N ASP A 11 1.43 1.97 -4.79
CA ASP A 11 0.06 2.35 -5.13
C ASP A 11 -0.71 1.16 -5.74
N CYS A 12 -0.17 0.51 -6.77
CA CYS A 12 -0.80 -0.66 -7.38
C CYS A 12 -1.03 -1.81 -6.39
N ILE A 13 -0.06 -2.12 -5.52
CA ILE A 13 -0.20 -3.18 -4.51
C ILE A 13 -1.27 -2.80 -3.49
N SER A 14 -1.24 -1.56 -2.99
CA SER A 14 -2.20 -1.05 -2.00
C SER A 14 -3.62 -1.10 -2.56
N TYR A 15 -3.81 -0.58 -3.77
CA TYR A 15 -5.08 -0.61 -4.48
C TYR A 15 -5.59 -2.04 -4.69
N THR A 16 -4.70 -2.96 -5.10
CA THR A 16 -5.08 -4.37 -5.29
C THR A 16 -5.57 -5.02 -3.99
N ILE A 17 -4.85 -4.80 -2.88
CA ILE A 17 -5.22 -5.36 -1.58
C ILE A 17 -6.54 -4.75 -1.11
N LEU A 18 -6.71 -3.44 -1.23
CA LEU A 18 -7.94 -2.74 -0.86
C LEU A 18 -9.14 -3.27 -1.65
N MET A 19 -9.02 -3.39 -2.96
CA MET A 19 -10.07 -3.95 -3.81
C MET A 19 -10.39 -5.41 -3.46
N MET A 20 -9.40 -6.23 -3.08
CA MET A 20 -9.66 -7.59 -2.60
C MET A 20 -10.45 -7.61 -1.29
N ILE A 21 -10.16 -6.71 -0.35
CA ILE A 21 -10.91 -6.56 0.90
C ILE A 21 -12.35 -6.16 0.57
N GLU A 22 -12.55 -5.14 -0.25
CA GLU A 22 -13.87 -4.67 -0.66
C GLU A 22 -14.69 -5.75 -1.38
N CYS A 23 -14.10 -6.46 -2.33
CA CYS A 23 -14.75 -7.60 -2.99
C CYS A 23 -15.14 -8.70 -1.99
N THR A 24 -14.31 -8.96 -0.99
CA THR A 24 -14.59 -9.96 0.05
C THR A 24 -15.74 -9.50 0.94
N LEU A 25 -15.74 -8.24 1.37
CA LEU A 25 -16.82 -7.65 2.16
C LEU A 25 -18.15 -7.64 1.41
N ALA A 26 -18.15 -7.21 0.14
CA ALA A 26 -19.32 -7.22 -0.72
C ALA A 26 -19.91 -8.64 -0.87
N SER A 27 -19.05 -9.65 -1.06
CA SER A 27 -19.44 -11.05 -1.14
C SER A 27 -20.08 -11.56 0.17
N VAL A 28 -19.48 -11.24 1.33
CA VAL A 28 -19.99 -11.65 2.65
C VAL A 28 -21.33 -10.97 2.97
N GLN A 29 -21.52 -9.72 2.55
CA GLN A 29 -22.76 -8.97 2.76
C GLN A 29 -23.87 -9.32 1.76
N GLY A 30 -23.60 -10.22 0.79
CA GLY A 30 -24.58 -10.64 -0.21
C GLY A 30 -24.91 -9.57 -1.25
N HIS A 31 -24.06 -8.55 -1.41
CA HIS A 31 -24.21 -7.56 -2.47
C HIS A 31 -23.98 -8.26 -3.83
N ARG A 32 -25.06 -8.41 -4.60
CA ARG A 32 -25.04 -9.02 -5.93
C ARG A 32 -24.62 -8.04 -7.02
N GLU A 33 -24.79 -6.76 -6.77
CA GLU A 33 -24.30 -5.70 -7.63
C GLU A 33 -22.81 -5.52 -7.34
N GLY A 34 -21.98 -5.68 -8.35
CA GLY A 34 -20.53 -5.52 -8.22
C GLY A 34 -20.13 -4.11 -7.77
N ILE A 35 -18.85 -3.91 -7.51
CA ILE A 35 -18.34 -2.59 -7.10
C ILE A 35 -18.57 -1.57 -8.23
N ASP A 36 -19.21 -0.44 -7.90
CA ASP A 36 -19.39 0.67 -8.84
C ASP A 36 -18.03 1.17 -9.34
N ALA A 37 -17.91 1.38 -10.65
CA ALA A 37 -16.72 1.91 -11.29
C ALA A 37 -16.29 3.26 -10.67
N ASN A 38 -17.23 4.11 -10.25
CA ASN A 38 -16.91 5.37 -9.59
C ASN A 38 -16.20 5.15 -8.25
N VAL A 39 -16.66 4.19 -7.46
CA VAL A 39 -16.07 3.83 -6.17
C VAL A 39 -14.66 3.27 -6.38
N ALA A 40 -14.48 2.39 -7.37
CA ALA A 40 -13.17 1.84 -7.72
C ALA A 40 -12.18 2.96 -8.13
N ILE A 41 -12.61 3.93 -8.94
CA ILE A 41 -11.78 5.07 -9.34
C ILE A 41 -11.45 5.95 -8.12
N GLN A 42 -12.41 6.23 -7.25
CA GLN A 42 -12.19 7.00 -6.03
C GLN A 42 -11.18 6.31 -5.09
N MET A 43 -11.27 5.00 -4.91
CA MET A 43 -10.30 4.21 -4.15
C MET A 43 -8.90 4.28 -4.76
N PHE A 44 -8.78 4.20 -6.09
CA PHE A 44 -7.49 4.37 -6.77
C PHE A 44 -6.89 5.77 -6.58
N LEU A 45 -7.71 6.81 -6.69
CA LEU A 45 -7.27 8.19 -6.42
C LEU A 45 -6.82 8.37 -4.98
N MET A 46 -7.49 7.72 -4.04
CA MET A 46 -7.16 7.75 -2.62
C MET A 46 -5.80 7.09 -2.35
N THR A 47 -5.52 5.91 -2.91
CA THR A 47 -4.21 5.25 -2.79
C THR A 47 -3.09 6.03 -3.48
N SER A 48 -3.40 6.67 -4.62
CA SER A 48 -2.47 7.56 -5.30
C SER A 48 -2.11 8.77 -4.45
N LEU A 49 -3.10 9.40 -3.79
CA LEU A 49 -2.87 10.53 -2.89
C LEU A 49 -2.06 10.12 -1.65
N ILE A 50 -2.34 8.96 -1.06
CA ILE A 50 -1.51 8.39 0.02
C ILE A 50 -0.05 8.28 -0.44
N SER A 51 0.19 7.75 -1.64
CA SER A 51 1.54 7.58 -2.18
C SER A 51 2.25 8.93 -2.38
N VAL A 52 1.52 9.98 -2.75
CA VAL A 52 2.06 11.35 -2.84
C VAL A 52 2.41 11.92 -1.47
N VAL A 53 1.54 11.74 -0.47
CA VAL A 53 1.81 12.18 0.91
C VAL A 53 3.04 11.46 1.47
N MET A 54 3.10 10.14 1.33
CA MET A 54 4.25 9.33 1.73
C MET A 54 5.53 9.76 1.03
N PHE A 55 5.48 10.10 -0.27
CA PHE A 55 6.65 10.63 -0.97
C PHE A 55 7.18 11.94 -0.35
N LEU A 56 6.29 12.78 0.21
CA LEU A 56 6.68 14.01 0.89
C LEU A 56 7.25 13.75 2.28
N THR A 57 6.60 12.90 3.08
CA THR A 57 7.01 12.56 4.44
C THR A 57 8.26 11.69 4.48
N ASP A 58 8.48 10.86 3.46
CA ASP A 58 9.68 10.04 3.33
C ASP A 58 10.98 10.85 3.19
N LYS A 59 10.88 12.13 2.83
CA LYS A 59 12.03 13.06 2.85
C LYS A 59 12.48 13.40 4.27
N ILE A 60 11.66 13.16 5.28
CA ILE A 60 12.01 13.31 6.68
C ILE A 60 12.87 12.11 7.08
N GLN A 61 14.13 12.36 7.41
CA GLN A 61 15.07 11.32 7.83
C GLN A 61 14.76 10.86 9.25
N VAL A 62 13.94 9.82 9.37
CA VAL A 62 13.61 9.20 10.65
C VAL A 62 14.46 7.94 10.82
N ALA A 63 15.30 7.91 11.86
CA ALA A 63 16.25 6.82 12.10
C ALA A 63 15.59 5.54 12.65
N SER A 64 14.43 5.65 13.30
CA SER A 64 13.75 4.54 13.95
C SER A 64 12.64 3.95 13.08
N PHE A 65 12.77 2.66 12.78
CA PHE A 65 11.76 1.88 12.06
C PHE A 65 10.34 1.98 12.64
N PRO A 66 10.08 1.81 13.95
CA PRO A 66 8.72 1.88 14.49
C PRO A 66 8.10 3.28 14.35
N LEU A 67 8.93 4.32 14.43
CA LEU A 67 8.47 5.70 14.33
C LEU A 67 8.15 6.05 12.88
N ARG A 68 8.92 5.51 11.92
CA ARG A 68 8.58 5.57 10.49
C ARG A 68 7.27 4.86 10.18
N ALA A 69 7.07 3.64 10.69
CA ALA A 69 5.82 2.92 10.48
C ALA A 69 4.60 3.67 11.04
N LEU A 70 4.76 4.36 12.18
CA LEU A 70 3.70 5.19 12.76
C LEU A 70 3.39 6.41 11.89
N ILE A 71 4.41 7.05 11.31
CA ILE A 71 4.24 8.14 10.33
C ILE A 71 3.51 7.64 9.09
N ASP A 72 3.93 6.50 8.52
CA ASP A 72 3.28 5.92 7.35
C ASP A 72 1.78 5.65 7.60
N VAL A 73 1.43 5.08 8.76
CA VAL A 73 0.03 4.84 9.15
C VAL A 73 -0.73 6.15 9.35
N ALA A 74 -0.07 7.16 9.94
CA ALA A 74 -0.67 8.48 10.11
C ALA A 74 -0.93 9.17 8.77
N ASP A 75 -0.02 9.03 7.79
CA ASP A 75 -0.19 9.56 6.44
C ASP A 75 -1.37 8.91 5.72
N ILE A 76 -1.52 7.59 5.87
CA ILE A 76 -2.69 6.87 5.34
C ILE A 76 -3.96 7.41 6.00
N ALA A 77 -4.00 7.48 7.33
CA ALA A 77 -5.17 7.98 8.06
C ALA A 77 -5.53 9.42 7.68
N LEU A 78 -4.53 10.28 7.50
CA LEU A 78 -4.68 11.69 7.12
C LEU A 78 -5.37 11.84 5.75
N VAL A 79 -5.16 10.90 4.83
CA VAL A 79 -5.84 10.90 3.54
C VAL A 79 -7.18 10.17 3.63
N VAL A 80 -7.21 9.04 4.34
CA VAL A 80 -8.37 8.14 4.34
C VAL A 80 -9.57 8.75 5.04
N TYR A 81 -9.37 9.33 6.22
CA TYR A 81 -10.49 9.87 7.01
C TYR A 81 -11.16 11.07 6.35
N PRO A 82 -10.43 12.12 5.93
CA PRO A 82 -11.07 13.29 5.33
C PRO A 82 -11.75 12.98 4.00
N LEU A 83 -11.09 12.22 3.11
CA LEU A 83 -11.67 11.90 1.81
C LEU A 83 -12.83 10.91 1.92
N GLY A 84 -12.72 9.92 2.81
CA GLY A 84 -13.79 8.96 3.04
C GLY A 84 -15.05 9.61 3.62
N LEU A 85 -14.89 10.56 4.55
CA LEU A 85 -16.00 11.36 5.05
C LEU A 85 -16.57 12.31 3.97
N TRP A 86 -15.70 12.93 3.17
CA TRP A 86 -16.11 13.84 2.10
C TRP A 86 -16.90 13.13 0.99
N TRP A 87 -16.48 11.92 0.60
CA TRP A 87 -17.18 11.10 -0.40
C TRP A 87 -18.33 10.28 0.18
N GLY A 88 -18.53 10.29 1.50
CA GLY A 88 -19.61 9.56 2.15
C GLY A 88 -19.42 8.04 2.17
N PHE A 89 -18.18 7.55 2.15
CA PHE A 89 -17.88 6.12 2.26
C PHE A 89 -18.24 5.54 3.62
N PHE A 90 -18.23 6.37 4.67
CA PHE A 90 -18.57 5.95 6.02
C PHE A 90 -19.04 7.12 6.87
N GLU A 91 -19.79 6.80 7.93
CA GLU A 91 -20.21 7.77 8.92
C GLU A 91 -19.11 8.04 9.94
N ALA A 92 -19.09 9.24 10.51
CA ALA A 92 -18.15 9.66 11.56
C ALA A 92 -18.52 9.07 12.94
N ASP A 93 -18.82 7.78 12.98
CA ASP A 93 -19.05 7.02 14.21
C ASP A 93 -17.76 6.34 14.70
N ALA A 94 -17.57 6.28 16.02
CA ALA A 94 -16.36 5.75 16.62
C ALA A 94 -16.10 4.28 16.26
N PHE A 95 -17.12 3.43 16.17
CA PHE A 95 -16.95 2.03 15.78
C PHE A 95 -16.52 1.91 14.33
N THR A 96 -17.12 2.71 13.44
CA THR A 96 -16.78 2.73 12.02
C THR A 96 -15.34 3.21 11.80
N LEU A 97 -14.93 4.27 12.50
CA LEU A 97 -13.55 4.78 12.44
C LEU A 97 -12.54 3.73 12.91
N VAL A 98 -12.82 3.01 14.00
CA VAL A 98 -11.97 1.90 14.45
C VAL A 98 -11.91 0.77 13.42
N GLY A 99 -13.03 0.44 12.78
CA GLY A 99 -13.07 -0.56 11.71
C GLY A 99 -12.17 -0.17 10.52
N ILE A 100 -12.25 1.08 10.09
CA ILE A 100 -11.42 1.62 9.00
C ILE A 100 -9.95 1.64 9.39
N PHE A 101 -9.62 1.99 10.63
CA PHE A 101 -8.25 1.91 11.12
C PHE A 101 -7.68 0.49 11.00
N LEU A 102 -8.50 -0.53 11.26
CA LEU A 102 -8.12 -1.94 11.12
C LEU A 102 -7.86 -2.31 9.65
N VAL A 103 -8.66 -1.80 8.72
CA VAL A 103 -8.43 -1.95 7.27
C VAL A 103 -7.12 -1.27 6.85
N ILE A 104 -6.85 -0.04 7.32
CA ILE A 104 -5.59 0.67 7.08
C ILE A 104 -4.40 -0.18 7.51
N LEU A 105 -4.41 -0.72 8.73
CA LEU A 105 -3.35 -1.58 9.23
C LEU A 105 -3.17 -2.85 8.39
N THR A 106 -4.27 -3.43 7.92
CA THR A 106 -4.26 -4.65 7.11
C THR A 106 -3.63 -4.39 5.74
N VAL A 107 -4.02 -3.31 5.07
CA VAL A 107 -3.44 -2.90 3.79
C VAL A 107 -1.96 -2.57 3.95
N TYR A 108 -1.59 -1.81 4.98
CA TYR A 108 -0.20 -1.47 5.27
C TYR A 108 0.67 -2.72 5.49
N ALA A 109 0.21 -3.64 6.34
CA ALA A 109 0.90 -4.89 6.60
C ALA A 109 1.05 -5.74 5.32
N GLY A 110 0.03 -5.76 4.46
CA GLY A 110 0.06 -6.44 3.17
C GLY A 110 1.09 -5.84 2.21
N VAL A 111 1.16 -4.51 2.10
CA VAL A 111 2.15 -3.81 1.27
C VAL A 111 3.57 -4.08 1.77
N VAL A 112 3.81 -3.98 3.08
CA VAL A 112 5.09 -4.31 3.70
C VAL A 112 5.46 -5.77 3.44
N GLY A 113 4.52 -6.70 3.63
CA GLY A 113 4.72 -8.13 3.38
C GLY A 113 5.11 -8.44 1.94
N VAL A 114 4.37 -7.91 0.96
CA VAL A 114 4.69 -8.07 -0.47
C VAL A 114 6.07 -7.47 -0.80
N SER A 115 6.38 -6.32 -0.22
CA SER A 115 7.66 -5.64 -0.41
C SER A 115 8.83 -6.46 0.13
N LEU A 116 8.68 -7.10 1.29
CA LEU A 116 9.69 -7.98 1.87
C LEU A 116 9.92 -9.24 1.02
N ILE A 117 8.85 -9.85 0.50
CA ILE A 117 8.94 -11.01 -0.41
C ILE A 117 9.70 -10.61 -1.68
N ARG A 118 9.39 -9.43 -2.23
CA ARG A 118 10.07 -8.91 -3.42
C ARG A 118 11.55 -8.66 -3.15
N ALA A 119 11.90 -8.02 -2.03
CA ALA A 119 13.28 -7.77 -1.64
C ALA A 119 14.10 -9.08 -1.57
N LYS A 120 13.55 -10.12 -0.93
CA LYS A 120 14.19 -11.45 -0.89
C LYS A 120 14.37 -12.08 -2.28
N SER A 121 13.38 -11.93 -3.16
CA SER A 121 13.45 -12.46 -4.52
C SER A 121 14.54 -11.75 -5.35
N ASP A 122 14.64 -10.43 -5.22
CA ASP A 122 15.62 -9.63 -5.94
C ASP A 122 17.05 -9.91 -5.45
N GLU A 123 17.27 -10.10 -4.15
CA GLU A 123 18.56 -10.56 -3.61
C GLU A 123 18.98 -11.92 -4.19
N GLY A 124 18.04 -12.86 -4.29
CA GLY A 124 18.28 -14.18 -4.89
C GLY A 124 18.69 -14.10 -6.36
N LYS A 125 18.07 -13.20 -7.13
CA LYS A 125 18.42 -12.97 -8.54
C LYS A 125 19.80 -12.33 -8.69
N ILE A 126 20.12 -11.32 -7.90
CA ILE A 126 21.44 -10.66 -7.90
C ILE A 126 22.54 -11.66 -7.57
N ASN A 127 22.34 -12.49 -6.53
CA ASN A 127 23.32 -13.51 -6.15
C ASN A 127 23.50 -14.57 -7.24
N ARG A 128 22.43 -14.95 -7.94
CA ARG A 128 22.50 -15.89 -9.07
C ARG A 128 23.23 -15.28 -10.27
N GLU A 129 22.99 -14.01 -10.55
CA GLU A 129 23.66 -13.29 -11.64
C GLU A 129 25.15 -13.06 -11.33
N LEU A 130 25.50 -12.74 -10.09
CA LEU A 130 26.89 -12.64 -9.62
C LEU A 130 27.63 -13.98 -9.72
N ARG A 131 26.99 -15.11 -9.37
CA ARG A 131 27.56 -16.44 -9.58
C ARG A 131 27.76 -16.75 -11.06
N ALA A 132 26.76 -16.47 -11.90
CA ALA A 132 26.86 -16.69 -13.34
C ALA A 132 27.93 -15.80 -14.03
N ARG A 133 28.19 -14.60 -13.52
CA ARG A 133 29.31 -13.75 -13.99
C ARG A 133 30.67 -14.27 -13.53
N ARG A 134 30.77 -14.73 -12.28
CA ARG A 134 31.98 -15.39 -11.75
C ARG A 134 32.33 -16.67 -12.52
N GLU A 135 31.32 -17.49 -12.84
CA GLU A 135 31.49 -18.72 -13.63
C GLU A 135 31.89 -18.43 -15.09
N ARG A 136 31.48 -17.29 -15.65
CA ARG A 136 31.90 -16.83 -16.98
C ARG A 136 33.28 -16.16 -17.02
N GLY A 137 33.97 -16.05 -15.87
CA GLY A 137 35.32 -15.50 -15.80
C GLY A 137 35.42 -13.99 -16.06
N GLU A 138 34.30 -13.27 -16.12
CA GLU A 138 34.28 -11.81 -16.23
C GLU A 138 34.79 -11.20 -14.92
N LYS A 139 36.03 -10.73 -14.92
CA LYS A 139 36.58 -9.90 -13.85
C LYS A 139 35.95 -8.50 -13.92
N ARG A 140 35.70 -7.95 -12.73
CA ARG A 140 35.08 -6.64 -12.46
C ARG A 140 35.49 -5.54 -13.43
#